data_AF-A0A261APE3-F1
#
_entry.id   AF-A0A261APE3-F1
#
_cell.length_a   1.000
_cell.length_b   1.000
_cell.length_c   1.000
_cell.angle_alpha   90.00
_cell.angle_beta   90.00
_cell.angle_gamma   90.00
#
_symmetry.space_group_name_H-M   'P 1'
#
loop_
_entity.id
_entity.type
_entity.pdbx_description
1 polymer ?
#
loop_
_entity_poly.entity_id
_entity_poly.type
_entity_poly.pdbx_seq_one_letter_code
_entity_poly.pdbx_strand_id
1 'polypeptide(L)'
;MLSVSRAATRLTGVVARFSTGGHGDGAGRGGGSGGSIRDAGGAFGKMEAAREDEYFYKKQKAQLQELREHIQQEVDHHKNQLENHKKVLDRHQKRISEIEAEERALGKE
;
A
#
# COMPACT_ATOMS: atom_id res chain seq x y z
N MET A 1 41.03 -12.64 44.44
CA MET A 1 40.20 -13.21 43.35
C MET A 1 38.75 -13.01 43.73
N LEU A 2 37.99 -12.35 42.85
CA LEU A 2 36.68 -11.73 43.14
C LEU A 2 35.57 -12.75 43.40
N SER A 3 34.75 -12.44 44.41
CA SER A 3 33.47 -13.08 44.75
C SER A 3 32.42 -12.81 43.68
N VAL A 4 31.77 -13.87 43.15
CA VAL A 4 30.67 -13.76 42.19
C VAL A 4 29.35 -13.84 42.96
N SER A 5 28.68 -12.69 43.08
CA SER A 5 27.35 -12.57 43.67
C SER A 5 26.28 -12.93 42.64
N ARG A 6 25.48 -13.97 42.89
CA ARG A 6 24.33 -14.34 42.05
C ARG A 6 23.18 -13.37 42.30
N ALA A 7 22.94 -12.43 41.38
CA ALA A 7 21.73 -11.62 41.37
C ALA A 7 20.54 -12.49 40.92
N ALA A 8 19.54 -12.65 41.79
CA ALA A 8 18.28 -13.29 41.46
C ALA A 8 17.42 -12.34 40.61
N THR A 9 17.25 -12.66 39.33
CA THR A 9 16.36 -11.94 38.42
C THR A 9 14.91 -12.15 38.86
N ARG A 10 14.28 -11.11 39.43
CA ARG A 10 12.86 -11.11 39.76
C ARG A 10 12.05 -11.10 38.46
N LEU A 11 11.28 -12.15 38.24
CA LEU A 11 10.30 -12.25 37.16
C LEU A 11 9.14 -11.29 37.46
N THR A 12 9.17 -10.07 36.93
CA THR A 12 7.99 -9.19 36.92
C THR A 12 7.05 -9.68 35.82
N GLY A 13 6.04 -10.45 36.21
CA GLY A 13 4.96 -10.88 35.32
C GLY A 13 4.18 -9.68 34.79
N VAL A 14 4.28 -9.43 33.48
CA VAL A 14 3.39 -8.51 32.78
C VAL A 14 2.05 -9.23 32.57
N VAL A 15 1.02 -8.83 33.33
CA VAL A 15 -0.36 -9.27 33.07
C VAL A 15 -0.86 -8.50 31.84
N ALA A 16 -0.88 -9.16 30.68
CA ALA A 16 -1.53 -8.64 29.50
C ALA A 16 -3.04 -8.57 29.76
N ARG A 17 -3.60 -7.36 29.83
CA ARG A 17 -5.05 -7.15 29.87
C ARG A 17 -5.62 -7.50 28.49
N PHE A 18 -6.20 -8.67 28.36
CA PHE A 18 -7.01 -9.02 27.19
C PHE A 18 -8.31 -8.21 27.28
N SER A 19 -8.46 -7.18 26.46
CA SER A 19 -9.71 -6.41 26.37
C SER A 19 -10.81 -7.34 25.81
N THR A 20 -11.74 -7.78 26.65
CA THR A 20 -12.80 -8.75 26.34
C THR A 20 -13.99 -8.14 25.58
N GLY A 21 -13.76 -7.13 24.74
CA GLY A 21 -14.85 -6.35 24.17
C GLY A 21 -14.64 -6.03 22.68
N GLY A 22 -15.70 -6.19 21.89
CA GLY A 22 -15.72 -6.03 20.44
C GLY A 22 -16.30 -4.68 19.98
N HIS A 23 -16.24 -4.44 18.67
CA HIS A 23 -16.81 -3.24 18.05
C HIS A 23 -18.31 -3.15 18.35
N GLY A 24 -18.77 -2.02 18.90
CA GLY A 24 -20.17 -1.80 19.32
C GLY A 24 -20.57 -2.30 20.71
N ASP A 25 -19.64 -2.82 21.53
CA ASP A 25 -19.92 -3.27 22.91
C ASP A 25 -19.98 -2.14 23.97
N GLY A 26 -19.86 -0.87 23.55
CA GLY A 26 -19.89 0.26 24.48
C GLY A 26 -18.52 0.82 24.86
N ALA A 27 -18.55 1.99 25.49
CA ALA A 27 -17.35 2.65 26.00
C ALA A 27 -16.68 1.78 27.09
N GLY A 28 -15.36 1.63 27.03
CA GLY A 28 -14.60 0.78 27.96
C GLY A 28 -14.65 -0.73 27.68
N ARG A 29 -15.43 -1.19 26.69
CA ARG A 29 -15.48 -2.59 26.23
C ARG A 29 -15.14 -2.74 24.76
N GLY A 30 -14.16 -1.99 24.25
CA GLY A 30 -13.70 -2.11 22.86
C GLY A 30 -14.63 -1.52 21.80
N GLY A 31 -15.78 -0.94 22.17
CA GLY A 31 -16.73 -0.34 21.23
C GLY A 31 -16.41 1.07 20.74
N GLY A 32 -15.40 1.73 21.33
CA GLY A 32 -15.06 3.14 21.07
C GLY A 32 -16.12 4.13 21.58
N SER A 33 -15.74 5.37 21.89
CA SER A 33 -16.74 6.41 22.20
C SER A 33 -17.21 7.06 20.91
N GLY A 34 -18.46 6.84 20.52
CA GLY A 34 -19.03 7.29 19.24
C GLY A 34 -20.39 7.97 19.35
N GLY A 35 -20.86 8.26 20.56
CA GLY A 35 -22.17 8.84 20.84
C GLY A 35 -22.99 7.94 21.77
N SER A 36 -24.10 8.44 22.30
CA SER A 36 -24.85 7.77 23.37
C SER A 36 -25.35 6.36 23.03
N ILE A 37 -25.61 6.06 21.75
CA ILE A 37 -26.07 4.74 21.27
C ILE A 37 -24.93 3.71 21.24
N ARG A 38 -23.77 4.11 20.71
CA ARG A 38 -22.58 3.25 20.62
C ARG A 38 -21.91 3.10 21.98
N ASP A 39 -21.91 4.15 22.79
CA ASP A 39 -21.36 4.18 24.14
C ASP A 39 -22.15 3.29 25.10
N ALA A 40 -23.48 3.27 24.95
CA ALA A 40 -24.36 2.42 25.76
C ALA A 40 -24.07 0.93 25.58
N GLY A 41 -23.59 0.51 24.40
CA GLY A 41 -23.25 -0.88 24.12
C GLY A 41 -24.47 -1.81 24.15
N GLY A 42 -25.04 -2.08 22.98
CA GLY A 42 -26.26 -2.90 22.85
C GLY A 42 -26.49 -3.39 21.42
N ALA A 43 -27.63 -4.04 21.16
CA ALA A 43 -27.94 -4.57 19.83
C ALA A 43 -27.89 -3.50 18.73
N PHE A 44 -28.39 -2.30 19.01
CA PHE A 44 -28.33 -1.16 18.09
C PHE A 44 -26.90 -0.63 17.90
N GLY A 45 -26.10 -0.50 18.97
CA GLY A 45 -24.70 -0.08 18.87
C GLY A 45 -23.81 -1.07 18.09
N LYS A 46 -24.08 -2.37 18.22
CA LYS A 46 -23.42 -3.42 17.41
C LYS A 46 -23.84 -3.37 15.94
N MET A 47 -25.12 -3.17 15.67
CA MET A 47 -25.63 -3.05 14.31
C MET A 47 -25.07 -1.79 13.61
N GLU A 48 -24.98 -0.68 14.34
CA GLU A 48 -24.38 0.57 13.85
C GLU A 48 -22.89 0.38 13.53
N ALA A 49 -22.12 -0.21 14.44
CA ALA A 49 -20.70 -0.51 14.21
C ALA A 49 -20.50 -1.42 12.97
N ALA A 50 -21.30 -2.48 12.82
CA ALA A 50 -21.19 -3.37 11.66
C ALA A 50 -21.52 -2.66 10.32
N ARG A 51 -22.51 -1.76 10.30
CA ARG A 51 -22.87 -0.98 9.10
C ARG A 51 -21.78 0.02 8.73
N GLU A 52 -21.22 0.70 9.72
CA GLU A 52 -20.07 1.58 9.52
C GLU A 52 -18.88 0.81 8.95
N ASP A 53 -18.54 -0.33 9.55
CA ASP A 53 -17.43 -1.18 9.10
C ASP A 53 -17.63 -1.63 7.64
N GLU A 54 -18.85 -2.05 7.28
CA GLU A 54 -19.17 -2.42 5.89
C GLU A 54 -19.02 -1.23 4.93
N TYR A 55 -19.49 -0.04 5.32
CA TYR A 55 -19.37 1.18 4.52
C TYR A 55 -17.89 1.56 4.31
N PHE A 56 -17.09 1.59 5.37
CA PHE A 56 -15.67 1.92 5.26
C PHE A 56 -14.90 0.87 4.48
N TYR A 57 -15.21 -0.42 4.65
CA TYR A 57 -14.61 -1.48 3.86
C TYR A 57 -14.88 -1.30 2.36
N LYS A 58 -16.13 -1.03 1.97
CA LYS A 58 -16.50 -0.76 0.57
C LYS A 58 -15.79 0.48 0.04
N LYS A 59 -15.71 1.55 0.83
CA LYS A 59 -15.04 2.80 0.45
C LYS A 59 -13.53 2.60 0.24
N GLN A 60 -12.86 1.91 1.17
CA GLN A 60 -11.44 1.59 1.05
C GLN A 60 -11.19 0.70 -0.19
N LYS A 61 -12.04 -0.31 -0.42
CA LYS A 61 -11.94 -1.16 -1.60
C LYS A 61 -12.07 -0.36 -2.90
N ALA A 62 -13.03 0.56 -2.98
CA ALA A 62 -13.21 1.41 -4.15
C ALA A 62 -11.99 2.32 -4.38
N GLN A 63 -11.46 2.95 -3.34
CA GLN A 63 -10.24 3.77 -3.43
C GLN A 63 -9.03 2.97 -3.93
N LEU A 64 -8.87 1.74 -3.45
CA LEU A 64 -7.79 0.87 -3.91
C LEU A 64 -7.98 0.44 -5.37
N GLN A 65 -9.22 0.24 -5.82
CA GLN A 65 -9.52 -0.08 -7.23
C GLN A 65 -9.17 1.11 -8.13
N GLU A 66 -9.63 2.31 -7.78
CA GLU A 66 -9.34 3.54 -8.52
C GLU A 66 -7.82 3.80 -8.62
N LEU A 67 -7.08 3.63 -7.52
CA LEU A 67 -5.63 3.78 -7.51
C LEU A 67 -4.94 2.77 -8.44
N ARG A 68 -5.42 1.52 -8.46
CA ARG A 68 -4.88 0.48 -9.36
C ARG A 68 -5.16 0.80 -10.81
N GLU A 69 -6.36 1.28 -11.13
CA GLU A 69 -6.73 1.67 -12.50
C GLU A 69 -5.90 2.86 -12.97
N HIS A 70 -5.71 3.88 -12.13
CA HIS A 70 -4.88 5.04 -12.45
C HIS A 70 -3.43 4.64 -12.75
N ILE A 71 -2.81 3.82 -11.88
CA ILE A 71 -1.44 3.34 -12.10
C ILE A 71 -1.35 2.50 -13.38
N GLN A 72 -2.37 1.69 -13.67
CA GLN A 72 -2.40 0.89 -14.90
C GLN A 72 -2.44 1.79 -16.15
N GLN A 73 -3.23 2.87 -16.11
CA GLN A 73 -3.28 3.86 -17.20
C GLN A 73 -1.93 4.55 -17.39
N GLU A 74 -1.25 4.94 -16.31
CA GLU A 74 0.09 5.53 -16.37
C GLU A 74 1.11 4.56 -16.97
N VAL A 75 1.08 3.29 -16.56
CA VAL A 75 1.94 2.24 -17.12
C VAL A 75 1.72 2.11 -18.63
N ASP A 76 0.48 2.08 -19.08
CA ASP A 76 0.16 1.91 -20.50
C ASP A 76 0.50 3.18 -21.30
N HIS A 77 0.34 4.37 -20.72
CA HIS A 77 0.81 5.63 -21.30
C HIS A 77 2.33 5.60 -21.53
N HIS A 78 3.11 5.21 -20.50
CA HIS A 78 4.57 5.15 -20.60
C HIS A 78 5.06 4.04 -21.53
N LYS A 79 4.36 2.90 -21.62
CA LYS A 79 4.64 1.88 -22.64
C LYS A 79 4.48 2.45 -24.05
N ASN A 80 3.39 3.18 -24.31
CA ASN A 80 3.15 3.80 -25.61
C ASN A 80 4.24 4.83 -25.95
N GLN A 81 4.69 5.63 -24.98
CA GLN A 81 5.82 6.55 -25.16
C GLN A 81 7.10 5.79 -25.49
N LEU A 82 7.40 4.69 -24.78
CA LEU A 82 8.57 3.86 -25.04
C LEU A 82 8.56 3.29 -26.45
N GLU A 83 7.43 2.78 -26.93
CA GLU A 83 7.30 2.27 -28.30
C GLU A 83 7.52 3.36 -29.36
N ASN A 84 7.02 4.58 -29.12
CA ASN A 84 7.30 5.70 -30.01
C ASN A 84 8.78 6.08 -30.01
N HIS A 85 9.43 6.11 -28.85
CA HIS A 85 10.86 6.38 -28.74
C HIS A 85 11.71 5.30 -29.41
N LYS A 86 11.34 4.02 -29.29
CA LYS A 86 11.99 2.93 -30.03
C LYS A 86 11.94 3.14 -31.53
N LYS A 87 10.77 3.49 -32.08
CA LYS A 87 10.62 3.79 -33.52
C LYS A 87 11.50 4.94 -33.98
N VAL A 88 11.66 5.98 -33.15
CA VAL A 88 12.56 7.11 -33.44
C VAL A 88 14.02 6.66 -33.43
N LEU A 89 14.42 5.85 -32.44
CA LEU A 89 15.75 5.28 -32.35
C LEU A 89 16.09 4.42 -33.58
N ASP A 90 15.16 3.58 -34.02
CA ASP A 90 15.32 2.76 -35.23
C ASP A 90 15.53 3.61 -36.49
N ARG A 91 14.80 4.73 -36.62
CA ARG A 91 14.98 5.68 -37.73
C ARG A 91 16.35 6.33 -37.71
N HIS A 92 16.81 6.76 -36.54
CA HIS A 92 18.14 7.34 -36.40
C HIS A 92 19.24 6.32 -36.67
N GLN A 93 19.09 5.08 -36.21
CA GLN A 93 20.04 4.01 -36.47
C GLN A 93 20.14 3.71 -37.97
N LYS A 94 19.02 3.67 -38.68
CA LYS A 94 19.01 3.55 -40.15
C LYS A 94 19.75 4.71 -40.81
N ARG A 95 19.48 5.94 -40.38
CA ARG A 95 20.14 7.13 -40.93
C ARG A 95 21.65 7.10 -40.72
N ILE A 96 22.12 6.66 -39.56
CA ILE A 96 23.55 6.45 -39.29
C ILE A 96 24.12 5.42 -40.26
N SER A 97 23.44 4.28 -40.45
CA SER A 97 23.92 3.24 -41.38
C SER A 97 23.97 3.68 -42.85
N GLU A 98 23.05 4.55 -43.28
CA GLU A 98 23.07 5.17 -44.61
C GLU A 98 24.30 6.07 -44.77
N ILE A 99 24.55 6.93 -43.78
CA ILE A 99 25.71 7.84 -43.77
C ILE A 99 27.02 7.03 -43.78
N GLU A 100 27.14 5.99 -42.95
CA GLU A 100 28.33 5.12 -42.92
C GLU A 100 28.56 4.41 -44.27
N ALA A 101 27.48 4.05 -44.98
CA ALA A 101 27.58 3.44 -46.31
C ALA A 101 28.05 4.46 -47.36
N GLU A 102 27.56 5.71 -47.30
CA GLU A 102 28.00 6.82 -48.15
C GLU A 102 29.47 7.17 -47.91
N GLU A 103 29.91 7.27 -46.65
CA GLU A 103 31.32 7.50 -46.29
C GLU A 103 32.25 6.41 -46.86
N ARG A 104 31.83 5.14 -46.77
CA ARG A 104 32.59 4.01 -47.33
C ARG A 104 32.60 4.04 -48.87
N ALA A 105 31.60 4.61 -49.52
CA ALA A 105 31.57 4.76 -50.97
C ALA A 105 32.51 5.87 -51.45
N LEU A 106 32.58 6.99 -50.72
CA LEU A 106 33.49 8.10 -51.00
C LEU A 106 34.97 7.74 -50.77
N GLY A 107 35.28 6.95 -49.73
CA GLY A 107 36.66 6.51 -49.45
C GLY A 107 37.22 5.42 -50.39
N LYS A 108 36.50 5.07 -51.47
CA LYS A 108 36.93 4.12 -52.50
C LYS A 108 37.38 4.78 -53.81
N GLU A 109 37.38 6.11 -53.88
CA GLU A 109 38.12 6.88 -54.89
C GLU A 109 39.53 7.21 -54.40
#